data_AF-F5R8A3-F1
#
_entry.id   AF-F5R8A3-F1
#
_cell.length_a   1.000
_cell.length_b   1.000
_cell.length_c   1.000
_cell.angle_alpha   90.00
_cell.angle_beta   90.00
_cell.angle_gamma   90.00
#
_symmetry.space_group_name_H-M   'P 1'
#
loop_
_entity.id
_entity.type
_entity.pdbx_description
1 polymer ?
#
loop_
_entity_poly.entity_id
_entity_poly.type
_entity_poly.pdbx_seq_one_letter_code
_entity_poly.pdbx_strand_id
1 'polypeptide(L)'
;MPKILIIETCLVNHGDDAGGIAHEAGETIDVNKDTAIELAKYGRSLYLNKADDPTKTKLYSATPDMVKAVEAAAKARAKAAEEAPV
;
A
#
# COMPACT_ATOMS: atom_id res chain seq x y z
N MET A 1 -0.55 9.55 7.81
CA MET A 1 -1.32 8.77 6.83
C MET A 1 -0.63 7.43 6.73
N PRO A 2 -1.30 6.30 7.00
CA PRO A 2 -0.68 4.98 6.88
C PRO A 2 -0.26 4.68 5.46
N LYS A 3 0.93 4.09 5.31
CA LYS A 3 1.40 3.56 4.04
C LYS A 3 1.08 2.07 3.96
N ILE A 4 0.34 1.70 2.92
CA ILE A 4 -0.11 0.33 2.69
C ILE A 4 0.47 -0.24 1.40
N LEU A 5 0.66 -1.55 1.38
CA LEU A 5 0.94 -2.36 0.21
C LEU A 5 -0.38 -2.96 -0.29
N ILE A 6 -0.71 -2.75 -1.55
CA ILE A 6 -1.81 -3.46 -2.21
C ILE A 6 -1.35 -4.87 -2.54
N ILE A 7 -2.08 -5.88 -2.06
CA ILE A 7 -1.79 -7.30 -2.35
C ILE A 7 -2.79 -7.91 -3.33
N GLU A 8 -3.93 -7.27 -3.52
CA GLU A 8 -4.94 -7.62 -4.51
C GLU A 8 -5.41 -6.35 -5.22
N THR A 9 -5.41 -6.36 -6.56
CA THR A 9 -5.83 -5.22 -7.37
C THR A 9 -7.24 -4.80 -7.00
N CYS A 10 -7.40 -3.53 -6.61
CA CYS A 10 -8.69 -3.03 -6.14
C CYS A 10 -8.83 -1.52 -6.36
N LEU A 11 -10.09 -1.07 -6.31
CA LEU A 11 -10.43 0.35 -6.25
C LEU A 11 -10.23 0.85 -4.81
N VAL A 12 -9.43 1.91 -4.67
CA VAL A 12 -9.18 2.60 -3.41
C VAL A 12 -9.90 3.93 -3.44
N ASN A 13 -10.82 4.14 -2.50
CA ASN A 13 -11.45 5.43 -2.31
C ASN A 13 -10.57 6.28 -1.38
N HIS A 14 -10.04 7.38 -1.91
CA HIS A 14 -9.20 8.32 -1.18
C HIS A 14 -10.00 9.37 -0.39
N GLY A 15 -11.34 9.30 -0.46
CA GLY A 15 -12.26 10.26 0.14
C GLY A 15 -12.55 11.46 -0.74
N ASP A 16 -12.24 11.38 -2.04
CA ASP A 16 -12.62 12.34 -3.06
C ASP A 16 -13.93 11.91 -3.75
N ASP A 17 -14.70 12.88 -4.25
CA ASP A 17 -15.94 12.62 -5.01
C ASP A 17 -15.68 11.95 -6.39
N ALA A 18 -14.44 11.52 -6.66
CA ALA A 18 -13.99 10.97 -7.93
C ALA A 18 -14.29 9.47 -8.10
N GLY A 19 -14.81 8.78 -7.07
CA GLY A 19 -15.24 7.38 -7.18
C GLY A 19 -14.12 6.35 -7.02
N GLY A 20 -12.94 6.77 -6.57
CA GLY A 20 -11.79 5.91 -6.26
C GLY A 20 -10.85 5.63 -7.43
N ILE A 21 -9.62 5.26 -7.11
CA ILE A 21 -8.53 5.00 -8.05
C ILE A 21 -8.20 3.51 -8.04
N ALA A 22 -8.06 2.90 -9.21
CA ALA A 22 -7.62 1.52 -9.33
C ALA A 22 -6.12 1.43 -9.05
N HIS A 23 -5.75 0.54 -8.13
CA HIS A 23 -4.35 0.26 -7.80
C HIS A 23 -4.06 -1.22 -7.99
N GLU A 24 -2.92 -1.51 -8.61
CA GLU A 24 -2.49 -2.88 -8.88
C GLU A 24 -1.80 -3.53 -7.68
N ALA A 25 -1.85 -4.85 -7.63
CA ALA A 25 -1.08 -5.62 -6.66
C ALA A 25 0.42 -5.30 -6.76
N GLY A 26 1.05 -5.09 -5.60
CA GLY A 26 2.44 -4.67 -5.49
C GLY A 26 2.66 -3.16 -5.53
N GLU A 27 1.61 -2.34 -5.63
CA GLU A 27 1.69 -0.90 -5.43
C GLU A 27 1.74 -0.52 -3.95
N THR A 28 2.45 0.56 -3.64
CA THR A 28 2.42 1.17 -2.31
C THR A 28 1.79 2.54 -2.39
N ILE A 29 0.82 2.78 -1.53
CA ILE A 29 0.08 4.04 -1.49
C ILE A 29 -0.08 4.55 -0.07
N ASP A 30 -0.20 5.86 0.05
CA ASP A 30 -0.57 6.54 1.29
C ASP A 30 -2.08 6.78 1.27
N VAL A 31 -2.77 6.35 2.32
CA VAL A 31 -4.23 6.50 2.45
C VAL A 31 -4.57 7.07 3.82
N ASN A 32 -5.82 7.49 4.01
CA ASN A 32 -6.32 7.81 5.35
C ASN A 32 -6.45 6.53 6.21
N LYS A 33 -6.62 6.71 7.53
CA LYS A 33 -6.67 5.57 8.46
C LYS A 33 -7.88 4.66 8.23
N ASP A 34 -9.04 5.23 7.95
CA ASP A 34 -10.28 4.45 7.81
C ASP A 34 -10.22 3.56 6.56
N THR A 35 -9.77 4.12 5.43
CA THR A 35 -9.52 3.38 4.19
C THR A 35 -8.49 2.26 4.41
N ALA A 36 -7.38 2.54 5.12
CA ALA A 36 -6.37 1.52 5.42
C ALA A 36 -6.96 0.35 6.22
N ILE A 37 -7.82 0.65 7.20
CA ILE A 37 -8.46 -0.35 8.05
C ILE A 37 -9.40 -1.23 7.22
N GLU A 38 -10.22 -0.63 6.37
CA GLU A 38 -11.14 -1.36 5.51
C GLU A 38 -10.40 -2.28 4.54
N LEU A 39 -9.43 -1.75 3.80
CA LEU A 39 -8.65 -2.53 2.84
C LEU A 39 -7.89 -3.68 3.50
N ALA A 40 -7.34 -3.46 4.70
CA ALA A 40 -6.69 -4.50 5.49
C ALA A 40 -7.68 -5.60 5.94
N LYS A 41 -8.86 -5.21 6.43
CA LYS A 41 -9.91 -6.17 6.85
C LYS A 41 -10.44 -6.99 5.68
N TYR A 42 -10.53 -6.39 4.49
CA TYR A 42 -10.95 -7.08 3.27
C TYR A 42 -9.85 -7.95 2.65
N GLY A 43 -8.65 -8.00 3.25
CA GLY A 43 -7.53 -8.79 2.72
C GLY A 43 -6.92 -8.24 1.44
N ARG A 44 -7.16 -6.96 1.14
CA ARG A 44 -6.69 -6.30 -0.10
C ARG A 44 -5.37 -5.57 0.08
N SER A 45 -5.01 -5.24 1.32
CA SER A 45 -3.77 -4.53 1.63
C SER A 45 -3.11 -4.98 2.92
N LEU A 46 -1.81 -4.70 3.03
CA LEU A 46 -1.02 -4.87 4.26
C LEU A 46 -0.35 -3.56 4.66
N TYR A 47 -0.29 -3.29 5.96
CA TYR A 47 0.47 -2.16 6.51
C TYR A 47 1.97 -2.39 6.33
N LEU A 48 2.68 -1.42 5.77
CA LEU A 48 4.14 -1.48 5.71
C LEU A 48 4.77 -1.17 7.07
N ASN A 49 4.14 -0.30 7.84
CA ASN A 49 4.56 0.03 9.19
C ASN A 49 3.68 -0.65 10.23
N LYS A 50 4.31 -1.47 11.07
CA LYS A 50 3.64 -2.22 12.15
C LYS A 50 2.97 -1.33 13.19
N ALA A 51 3.45 -0.09 13.36
CA ALA A 51 2.86 0.86 14.31
C ALA A 51 1.48 1.39 13.85
N ASP A 52 1.20 1.31 12.55
CA ASP A 52 -0.07 1.77 11.97
C ASP A 52 -1.15 0.68 12.01
N ASP A 53 -0.80 -0.57 12.33
CA ASP A 53 -1.75 -1.68 12.44
C ASP A 53 -2.61 -1.55 13.72
N PRO A 54 -3.93 -1.33 13.58
CA PRO A 54 -4.82 -1.09 14.72
C PRO A 54 -5.02 -2.32 15.61
N THR A 55 -4.74 -3.53 15.09
CA THR A 55 -4.98 -4.77 15.83
C THR A 55 -3.99 -4.98 16.96
N LYS A 56 -2.84 -4.29 16.92
CA LYS A 56 -1.68 -4.48 17.83
C LYS A 56 -1.11 -5.91 17.85
N THR A 57 -1.76 -6.86 17.17
CA THR A 57 -1.33 -8.25 16.97
C THR A 57 -0.52 -8.44 15.69
N LYS A 58 -0.40 -7.37 14.87
CA LYS A 58 0.34 -7.37 13.59
C LYS A 58 -0.30 -8.28 12.53
N LEU A 59 -1.61 -8.53 12.65
CA LEU A 59 -2.35 -9.43 11.77
C LEU A 59 -2.37 -8.92 10.32
N TYR A 60 -2.39 -7.60 10.15
CA TYR A 60 -2.49 -6.96 8.83
C TYR A 60 -1.19 -6.28 8.41
N SER A 61 -0.08 -6.61 9.08
CA SER A 61 1.23 -6.04 8.78
C SER A 61 1.97 -6.92 7.77
N ALA A 62 2.64 -6.28 6.81
CA ALA A 62 3.54 -6.98 5.90
C ALA A 62 4.70 -7.63 6.68
N THR A 63 5.14 -8.79 6.21
CA THR A 63 6.33 -9.45 6.77
C THR A 63 7.59 -8.64 6.43
N PRO A 64 8.68 -8.74 7.21
CA PRO A 64 9.92 -8.00 6.93
C PRO A 64 10.46 -8.25 5.51
N ASP A 65 10.31 -9.46 4.98
CA ASP A 65 10.77 -9.80 3.64
C ASP A 65 9.91 -9.16 2.55
N MET A 66 8.59 -9.08 2.76
CA MET A 66 7.69 -8.35 1.87
C MET A 66 8.01 -6.85 1.85
N VAL A 67 8.26 -6.25 3.03
CA VAL A 67 8.64 -4.83 3.10
C VAL A 67 9.92 -4.57 2.31
N LYS A 68 10.96 -5.39 2.47
CA LYS A 68 12.20 -5.25 1.71
C LYS A 68 12.00 -5.42 0.20
N ALA A 69 11.23 -6.41 -0.23
CA ALA A 69 10.95 -6.65 -1.64
C ALA A 69 10.21 -5.47 -2.26
N VAL A 70 9.24 -4.91 -1.54
CA VAL A 70 8.45 -3.76 -1.97
C VAL A 70 9.30 -2.49 -2.02
N GLU A 71 10.13 -2.23 -1.02
CA GLU A 71 11.08 -1.10 -1.02
C GLU A 71 12.08 -1.21 -2.18
N ALA A 72 12.60 -2.40 -2.45
CA ALA A 72 13.49 -2.65 -3.59
C ALA A 72 12.77 -2.41 -4.93
N ALA A 73 11.52 -2.88 -5.07
CA ALA A 73 10.71 -2.65 -6.26
C ALA A 73 10.35 -1.17 -6.44
N ALA A 74 10.01 -0.46 -5.36
CA ALA A 74 9.74 0.97 -5.40
C ALA A 74 11.00 1.77 -5.81
N LYS A 75 12.17 1.39 -5.27
CA LYS A 75 13.44 1.99 -5.65
C LYS A 75 13.82 1.71 -7.11
N ALA A 76 13.58 0.50 -7.59
CA ALA A 76 13.81 0.14 -8.99
C ALA A 76 12.89 0.92 -9.94
N ARG A 77 11.60 1.09 -9.58
CA ARG A 77 10.66 1.91 -10.35
C ARG A 77 11.05 3.39 -10.35
N ALA A 78 11.46 3.94 -9.21
CA ALA A 78 11.93 5.32 -9.11
C ALA A 78 13.17 5.56 -10.01
N LYS A 79 14.13 4.62 -9.99
CA LYS A 79 15.31 4.69 -10.84
C LYS A 79 14.96 4.56 -12.33
N ALA A 80 14.06 3.65 -12.69
CA ALA A 80 13.60 3.49 -14.07
C ALA A 80 12.82 4.71 -14.60
N ALA A 81 12.08 5.40 -13.74
CA ALA A 81 11.39 6.65 -14.09
C ALA A 81 12.38 7.82 -14.29
N GLU A 82 13.52 7.81 -13.60
CA GLU A 82 14.58 8.80 -13.76
C GLU A 82 15.44 8.56 -15.02
N GLU A 83 15.57 7.29 -15.45
CA GLU A 83 16.33 6.87 -16.63
C GLU A 83 15.50 6.82 -17.93
N ALA A 84 14.21 7.15 -17.89
CA ALA A 84 13.38 7.31 -19.09
C ALA A 84 13.46 8.77 -19.58
N PRO A 85 14.34 9.12 -20.53
CA PRO A 85 14.29 10.44 -21.18
C PRO A 85 12.97 10.56 -21.93
N VAL A 86 12.28 11.68 -21.70
CA VAL A 86 11.15 12.16 -22.52
C VAL A 86 11.66 12.53 -23.91
#